data_AF-X0RH06-F1
#
_entry.id   AF-X0RH06-F1
#
_cell.length_a   1.000
_cell.length_b   1.000
_cell.length_c   1.000
_cell.angle_alpha   90.00
_cell.angle_beta   90.00
_cell.angle_gamma   90.00
#
_symmetry.space_group_name_H-M   'P 1'
#
loop_
_entity.id
_entity.type
_entity.pdbx_description
1 polymer ?
#
loop_
_entity_poly.entity_id
_entity_poly.type
_entity_poly.pdbx_seq_one_letter_code
_entity_poly.pdbx_strand_id
1 'polypeptide(L)'
;MEIKNYSDLVDFPSDKLVLQGRKLLLSLYKTGVEAVNPYEIVKNALKYDPDISTVKIRNFSHILKTDKIWVIGVGKAVGRMAEAVENIFSSHKLSGTICVPEGVKSSLNLNNIRVLESSHPLPSKKNIENTKIVIDTVKQIKSKDLVISLISGGGSALWASPIAPISLDDLRALNQVLIRSGMSIHEVNIVRKHVSNIKGGKFTKMIPCVNLSLIISDVIGDNIESIASGPFFPDSSTYLSVQRILEKYNLQNESLPSHVYNILRKGLKGEIEETPKKNDAVFNKVHNYVLGSNKIARKAISERAKGLGINTIDKEELVEKNARYIGKKLFLESKEILQEESSVILYISGGEPIIHVLGSGIGGRNQEVVGGFLEE
;
A
#
# COMPACT_ATOMS: atom_id res chain seq x y z
N MET A 1 0.87 10.31 14.56
CA MET A 1 1.82 11.18 13.83
C MET A 1 1.60 12.59 14.33
N GLU A 2 2.67 13.30 14.66
CA GLU A 2 2.60 14.68 15.16
C GLU A 2 2.99 15.64 14.03
N ILE A 3 2.26 16.75 13.87
CA ILE A 3 2.61 17.81 12.93
C ILE A 3 3.79 18.57 13.55
N LYS A 4 5.01 18.29 13.08
CA LYS A 4 6.25 18.75 13.72
C LYS A 4 6.34 20.27 13.85
N ASN A 5 5.78 21.00 12.91
CA ASN A 5 5.77 22.47 12.84
C ASN A 5 4.39 23.04 13.18
N TYR A 6 3.62 22.38 14.06
CA TYR A 6 2.27 22.83 14.41
C TYR A 6 2.27 24.27 14.94
N SER A 7 3.15 24.57 15.90
CA SER A 7 3.31 25.91 16.49
C SER A 7 3.62 26.94 15.41
N ASP A 8 4.60 26.67 14.53
CA ASP A 8 4.95 27.58 13.45
C ASP A 8 3.76 27.92 12.54
N LEU A 9 2.84 26.97 12.29
CA LEU A 9 1.66 27.19 11.45
C LEU A 9 0.58 28.03 12.13
N VAL A 10 0.38 27.87 13.45
CA VAL A 10 -0.67 28.55 14.21
C VAL A 10 -0.23 29.86 14.86
N ASP A 11 1.07 30.08 14.99
CA ASP A 11 1.66 31.29 15.57
C ASP A 11 2.13 32.30 14.51
N PHE A 12 2.16 31.90 13.23
CA PHE A 12 2.53 32.78 12.13
C PHE A 12 1.57 33.99 12.04
N PRO A 13 2.07 35.25 12.06
CA PRO A 13 1.25 36.45 12.04
C PRO A 13 0.24 36.45 10.90
N SER A 14 -1.06 36.49 11.23
CA SER A 14 -2.17 36.43 10.27
C SER A 14 -3.46 36.93 10.92
N ASP A 15 -4.47 37.23 10.11
CA ASP A 15 -5.81 37.59 10.60
C ASP A 15 -6.42 36.50 11.51
N LYS A 16 -7.24 36.92 12.47
CA LYS A 16 -7.87 36.01 13.46
C LYS A 16 -8.67 34.88 12.81
N LEU A 17 -9.41 35.15 11.72
CA LEU A 17 -10.17 34.13 10.99
C LEU A 17 -9.24 33.13 10.30
N VAL A 18 -8.12 33.59 9.74
CA VAL A 18 -7.12 32.71 9.12
C VAL A 18 -6.51 31.77 10.17
N LEU A 19 -6.17 32.29 11.35
CA LEU A 19 -5.64 31.48 12.46
C LEU A 19 -6.64 30.42 12.95
N GLN A 20 -7.93 30.78 13.05
CA GLN A 20 -8.99 29.83 13.37
C GLN A 20 -9.13 28.75 12.29
N GLY A 21 -9.11 29.14 11.02
CA GLY A 21 -9.14 28.22 9.88
C GLY A 21 -7.96 27.24 9.88
N ARG A 22 -6.73 27.72 10.14
CA ARG A 22 -5.56 26.85 10.27
C ARG A 22 -5.70 25.84 11.39
N LYS A 23 -6.11 26.27 12.59
CA LYS A 23 -6.32 25.36 13.74
C LYS A 23 -7.37 24.29 13.42
N LEU A 24 -8.46 24.67 12.76
CA LEU A 24 -9.48 23.75 12.28
C LEU A 24 -8.90 22.74 11.27
N LEU A 25 -8.22 23.20 10.23
CA LEU A 25 -7.63 22.32 9.20
C LEU A 25 -6.62 21.34 9.78
N LEU A 26 -5.78 21.76 10.72
CA LEU A 26 -4.80 20.88 11.38
C LEU A 26 -5.49 19.83 12.29
N SER A 27 -6.56 20.21 12.98
CA SER A 27 -7.39 19.29 13.78
C SER A 27 -8.09 18.24 12.91
N LEU A 28 -8.66 18.68 11.78
CA LEU A 28 -9.28 17.82 10.79
C LEU A 28 -8.25 16.88 10.15
N TYR A 29 -7.09 17.40 9.74
CA TYR A 29 -5.99 16.57 9.22
C TYR A 29 -5.59 15.48 10.21
N LYS A 30 -5.42 15.83 11.50
CA LYS A 30 -5.13 14.85 12.56
C LYS A 30 -6.22 13.78 12.66
N THR A 31 -7.50 14.16 12.57
CA THR A 31 -8.62 13.21 12.54
C THR A 31 -8.50 12.21 11.39
N GLY A 32 -8.17 12.69 10.17
CA GLY A 32 -7.96 11.82 9.01
C GLY A 32 -6.79 10.85 9.20
N VAL A 33 -5.68 11.31 9.78
CA VAL A 33 -4.50 10.48 10.06
C VAL A 33 -4.77 9.44 11.15
N GLU A 34 -5.48 9.82 12.21
CA GLU A 34 -5.86 8.92 13.30
C GLU A 34 -6.85 7.85 12.85
N ALA A 35 -7.79 8.21 11.97
CA ALA A 35 -8.72 7.26 11.35
C ALA A 35 -8.02 6.16 10.54
N VAL A 36 -6.78 6.41 10.09
CA VAL A 36 -5.94 5.43 9.40
C VAL A 36 -4.71 4.98 10.18
N ASN A 37 -4.72 5.16 11.50
CA ASN A 37 -3.68 4.62 12.37
C ASN A 37 -3.63 3.08 12.24
N PRO A 38 -2.48 2.47 11.86
CA PRO A 38 -2.44 1.05 11.56
C PRO A 38 -2.79 0.12 12.72
N TYR A 39 -2.42 0.48 13.95
CA TYR A 39 -2.74 -0.31 15.14
C TYR A 39 -4.24 -0.22 15.44
N GLU A 40 -4.77 1.00 15.51
CA GLU A 40 -6.19 1.21 15.84
C GLU A 40 -7.13 0.66 14.76
N ILE A 41 -6.77 0.77 13.48
CA ILE A 41 -7.54 0.16 12.38
C ILE A 41 -7.67 -1.35 12.56
N VAL A 42 -6.57 -2.04 12.87
CA VAL A 42 -6.61 -3.50 13.07
C VAL A 42 -7.42 -3.82 14.32
N LYS A 43 -7.15 -3.15 15.45
CA LYS A 43 -7.88 -3.32 16.70
C LYS A 43 -9.40 -3.12 16.57
N ASN A 44 -9.82 -2.15 15.77
CA ASN A 44 -11.23 -1.87 15.55
C ASN A 44 -11.89 -2.86 14.58
N ALA A 45 -11.15 -3.30 13.56
CA ALA A 45 -11.69 -4.17 12.53
C ALA A 45 -11.63 -5.66 12.87
N LEU A 46 -10.62 -6.11 13.60
CA LEU A 46 -10.35 -7.51 13.93
C LEU A 46 -10.69 -7.77 15.39
N LYS A 47 -11.61 -8.69 15.64
CA LYS A 47 -11.99 -9.14 16.97
C LYS A 47 -11.96 -10.66 17.04
N TYR A 48 -11.61 -11.19 18.19
CA TYR A 48 -11.72 -12.62 18.48
C TYR A 48 -12.73 -12.84 19.59
N ASP A 49 -13.62 -13.80 19.37
CA ASP A 49 -14.67 -14.21 20.28
C ASP A 49 -14.32 -15.61 20.80
N PRO A 50 -13.80 -15.74 22.04
CA PRO A 50 -13.33 -17.02 22.56
C PRO A 50 -14.46 -18.02 22.79
N ASP A 51 -15.65 -17.56 23.18
CA ASP A 51 -16.78 -18.41 23.56
C ASP A 51 -17.28 -19.26 22.38
N ILE A 52 -17.25 -18.70 21.18
CA ILE A 52 -17.65 -19.37 19.93
C ILE A 52 -16.48 -19.56 18.95
N SER A 53 -15.24 -19.38 19.43
CA SER A 53 -14.00 -19.53 18.64
C SER A 53 -14.08 -18.86 17.26
N THR A 54 -14.53 -17.60 17.21
CA THR A 54 -14.80 -16.90 15.96
C THR A 54 -13.95 -15.65 15.82
N VAL A 55 -13.27 -15.51 14.68
CA VAL A 55 -12.60 -14.28 14.27
C VAL A 55 -13.56 -13.44 13.45
N LYS A 56 -13.88 -12.25 13.96
CA LYS A 56 -14.72 -11.24 13.28
C LYS A 56 -13.82 -10.20 12.65
N ILE A 57 -13.95 -10.02 11.33
CA ILE A 57 -13.27 -8.96 10.57
C ILE A 57 -14.33 -8.08 9.93
N ARG A 58 -14.54 -6.89 10.47
CA ARG A 58 -15.68 -6.02 10.12
C ARG A 58 -17.00 -6.81 10.24
N ASN A 59 -17.68 -7.03 9.11
CA ASN A 59 -18.97 -7.73 9.03
C ASN A 59 -18.83 -9.22 8.67
N PHE A 60 -17.61 -9.73 8.58
CA PHE A 60 -17.33 -11.13 8.21
C PHE A 60 -16.90 -11.92 9.43
N SER A 61 -17.30 -13.19 9.50
CA SER A 61 -16.96 -14.10 10.59
C SER A 61 -16.27 -15.35 10.03
N HIS A 62 -15.22 -15.78 10.72
CA HIS A 62 -14.44 -16.97 10.40
C HIS A 62 -14.32 -17.85 11.64
N ILE A 63 -14.71 -19.12 11.52
CA ILE A 63 -14.55 -20.08 12.61
C ILE A 63 -13.06 -20.43 12.71
N LEU A 64 -12.48 -20.18 13.88
CA LEU A 64 -11.13 -20.56 14.21
C LEU A 64 -11.13 -22.02 14.67
N LYS A 65 -10.55 -22.91 13.87
CA LYS A 65 -10.45 -24.35 14.16
C LYS A 65 -9.08 -24.76 14.74
N THR A 66 -8.29 -23.80 15.21
CA THR A 66 -6.88 -24.01 15.56
C THR A 66 -6.38 -23.00 16.57
N ASP A 67 -5.46 -23.43 17.42
CA ASP A 67 -4.76 -22.56 18.37
C ASP A 67 -3.48 -21.94 17.77
N LYS A 68 -3.06 -22.40 16.57
CA LYS A 68 -1.84 -21.92 15.91
C LYS A 68 -2.18 -20.88 14.85
N ILE A 69 -1.71 -19.66 15.09
CA ILE A 69 -1.89 -18.51 14.20
C ILE A 69 -0.51 -18.05 13.70
N TRP A 70 -0.42 -17.86 12.39
CA TRP A 70 0.77 -17.35 11.72
C TRP A 70 0.54 -15.92 11.23
N VAL A 71 1.47 -15.03 11.54
CA VAL A 71 1.44 -13.65 11.04
C VAL A 71 2.56 -13.45 10.03
N ILE A 72 2.18 -13.20 8.78
CA ILE A 72 3.11 -12.93 7.68
C ILE A 72 2.79 -11.54 7.15
N GLY A 73 3.79 -10.72 6.85
CA GLY A 73 3.46 -9.39 6.36
C GLY A 73 4.59 -8.58 5.79
N VAL A 74 4.20 -7.54 5.06
CA VAL A 74 5.13 -6.63 4.40
C VAL A 74 4.55 -5.24 4.24
N GLY A 75 5.33 -4.22 4.61
CA GLY A 75 4.97 -2.83 4.36
C GLY A 75 5.41 -1.86 5.46
N LYS A 76 5.29 -0.57 5.15
CA LYS A 76 5.63 0.54 6.07
C LYS A 76 4.83 0.53 7.37
N ALA A 77 3.56 0.12 7.32
CA ALA A 77 2.63 0.14 8.45
C ALA A 77 2.52 -1.21 9.17
N VAL A 78 3.07 -2.28 8.60
CA VAL A 78 2.83 -3.66 9.05
C VAL A 78 3.35 -3.93 10.47
N GLY A 79 4.41 -3.26 10.91
CA GLY A 79 4.88 -3.39 12.30
C GLY A 79 3.80 -3.07 13.33
N ARG A 80 3.13 -1.93 13.17
CA ARG A 80 2.04 -1.50 14.06
C ARG A 80 0.77 -2.34 13.90
N MET A 81 0.49 -2.83 12.69
CA MET A 81 -0.60 -3.79 12.46
C MET A 81 -0.35 -5.10 13.20
N ALA A 82 0.90 -5.57 13.19
CA ALA A 82 1.32 -6.81 13.84
C ALA A 82 1.20 -6.72 15.37
N GLU A 83 1.54 -5.58 15.97
CA GLU A 83 1.35 -5.34 17.42
C GLU A 83 -0.13 -5.52 17.81
N ALA A 84 -1.05 -4.98 17.00
CA ALA A 84 -2.48 -5.14 17.26
C ALA A 84 -2.91 -6.61 17.16
N VAL A 85 -2.44 -7.36 16.16
CA VAL A 85 -2.72 -8.80 16.04
C VAL A 85 -2.17 -9.59 17.23
N GLU A 86 -0.93 -9.33 17.65
CA GLU A 86 -0.32 -10.02 18.80
C GLU A 86 -1.11 -9.77 20.09
N ASN A 87 -1.59 -8.55 20.29
CA ASN A 87 -2.42 -8.20 21.45
C ASN A 87 -3.80 -8.89 21.43
N ILE A 88 -4.47 -8.91 20.26
CA ILE A 88 -5.78 -9.54 20.09
C ILE A 88 -5.71 -11.05 20.34
N PHE A 89 -4.64 -11.71 19.89
CA PHE A 89 -4.45 -13.16 19.98
C PHE A 89 -3.38 -13.55 21.02
N SER A 90 -3.28 -12.78 22.09
CA SER A 90 -2.28 -12.99 23.16
C SER A 90 -2.42 -14.33 23.88
N SER A 91 -3.61 -14.95 23.85
CA SER A 91 -3.88 -16.30 24.38
C SER A 91 -3.53 -17.44 23.42
N HIS A 92 -3.17 -17.15 22.17
CA HIS A 92 -2.94 -18.16 21.12
C HIS A 92 -1.45 -18.39 20.87
N LYS A 93 -1.12 -19.52 20.24
CA LYS A 93 0.26 -19.81 19.84
C LYS A 93 0.60 -19.01 18.58
N LEU A 94 0.97 -17.76 18.75
CA LEU A 94 1.35 -16.89 17.64
C LEU A 94 2.79 -17.16 17.19
N SER A 95 3.04 -17.15 15.88
CA SER A 95 4.39 -17.08 15.31
C SER A 95 4.33 -16.34 13.99
N GLY A 96 5.44 -15.81 13.50
CA GLY A 96 5.37 -15.06 12.27
C GLY A 96 6.67 -14.44 11.82
N THR A 97 6.64 -13.88 10.62
CA THR A 97 7.74 -13.09 10.10
C THR A 97 7.18 -11.96 9.26
N ILE A 98 7.54 -10.72 9.62
CA ILE A 98 7.14 -9.52 8.90
C ILE A 98 8.36 -8.76 8.39
N CYS A 99 8.21 -8.08 7.25
CA CYS A 99 9.22 -7.19 6.69
C CYS A 99 8.76 -5.73 6.75
N VAL A 100 9.55 -4.89 7.41
CA VAL A 100 9.32 -3.43 7.57
C VAL A 100 10.51 -2.64 7.01
N PRO A 101 10.37 -1.33 6.74
CA PRO A 101 11.51 -0.47 6.40
C PRO A 101 12.56 -0.42 7.52
N GLU A 102 13.79 -0.11 7.16
CA GLU A 102 14.89 0.10 8.13
C GLU A 102 14.62 1.26 9.09
N GLY A 103 15.06 1.10 10.34
CA GLY A 103 14.89 2.08 11.41
C GLY A 103 13.54 2.03 12.12
N VAL A 104 12.66 1.08 11.75
CA VAL A 104 11.32 0.95 12.35
C VAL A 104 11.31 -0.06 13.50
N LYS A 105 12.16 -1.09 13.45
CA LYS A 105 12.09 -2.24 14.36
C LYS A 105 12.19 -1.88 15.83
N SER A 106 13.05 -0.93 16.19
CA SER A 106 13.27 -0.50 17.58
C SER A 106 12.04 0.18 18.20
N SER A 107 11.11 0.67 17.38
CA SER A 107 9.88 1.32 17.83
C SER A 107 8.68 0.36 17.99
N LEU A 108 8.90 -0.94 17.82
CA LEU A 108 7.87 -1.98 17.86
C LEU A 108 8.04 -2.86 19.11
N ASN A 109 6.93 -3.22 19.72
CA ASN A 109 6.84 -4.13 20.85
C ASN A 109 6.18 -5.45 20.40
N LEU A 110 6.99 -6.37 19.88
CA LEU A 110 6.57 -7.68 19.38
C LEU A 110 7.43 -8.78 20.00
N ASN A 111 6.80 -9.81 20.54
CA ASN A 111 7.47 -10.93 21.21
C ASN A 111 7.45 -12.19 20.36
N ASN A 112 6.33 -12.46 19.68
CA ASN A 112 6.08 -13.72 18.98
C ASN A 112 6.32 -13.64 17.47
N ILE A 113 6.43 -12.41 16.94
CA ILE A 113 6.56 -12.16 15.50
C ILE A 113 7.96 -11.64 15.20
N ARG A 114 8.68 -12.35 14.33
CA ARG A 114 10.01 -11.94 13.89
C ARG A 114 9.91 -10.71 12.97
N VAL A 115 10.57 -9.62 13.36
CA VAL A 115 10.68 -8.40 12.54
C VAL A 115 11.99 -8.37 11.76
N LEU A 116 11.88 -8.30 10.44
CA LEU A 116 12.98 -8.12 9.49
C LEU A 116 12.93 -6.72 8.89
N GLU A 117 14.06 -6.04 8.86
CA GLU A 117 14.18 -4.72 8.25
C GLU A 117 14.74 -4.82 6.83
N SER A 118 14.10 -4.19 5.86
CA SER A 118 14.43 -4.25 4.44
C SER A 118 14.57 -2.85 3.84
N SER A 119 15.42 -2.71 2.82
CA SER A 119 15.64 -1.43 2.14
C SER A 119 14.41 -1.00 1.33
N HIS A 120 14.16 0.31 1.26
CA HIS A 120 13.06 0.93 0.51
C HIS A 120 13.51 2.33 0.06
N PRO A 121 13.22 2.79 -1.18
CA PRO A 121 12.24 2.27 -2.14
C PRO A 121 12.77 1.26 -3.16
N LEU A 122 14.09 1.00 -3.19
CA LEU A 122 14.68 0.03 -4.11
C LEU A 122 15.03 -1.28 -3.37
N PRO A 123 14.86 -2.44 -4.01
CA PRO A 123 15.26 -3.72 -3.42
C PRO A 123 16.79 -3.80 -3.32
N SER A 124 17.27 -4.45 -2.26
CA SER A 124 18.67 -4.78 -2.03
C SER A 124 18.87 -6.29 -1.83
N LYS A 125 20.12 -6.73 -1.67
CA LYS A 125 20.45 -8.13 -1.33
C LYS A 125 19.75 -8.57 -0.04
N LYS A 126 19.70 -7.68 0.96
CA LYS A 126 19.00 -7.87 2.22
C LYS A 126 17.50 -8.14 2.01
N ASN A 127 16.87 -7.46 1.06
CA ASN A 127 15.46 -7.71 0.73
C ASN A 127 15.26 -9.15 0.22
N ILE A 128 16.14 -9.66 -0.64
CA ILE A 128 16.06 -11.03 -1.17
C ILE A 128 16.25 -12.06 -0.05
N GLU A 129 17.25 -11.85 0.81
CA GLU A 129 17.53 -12.72 1.96
C GLU A 129 16.36 -12.74 2.95
N ASN A 130 15.81 -11.57 3.30
CA ASN A 130 14.66 -11.47 4.18
C ASN A 130 13.42 -12.14 3.58
N THR A 131 13.20 -11.97 2.28
CA THR A 131 12.08 -12.61 1.57
C THR A 131 12.23 -14.14 1.59
N LYS A 132 13.45 -14.66 1.46
CA LYS A 132 13.73 -16.09 1.62
C LYS A 132 13.38 -16.59 3.03
N ILE A 133 13.75 -15.84 4.07
CA ILE A 133 13.36 -16.19 5.46
C ILE A 133 11.84 -16.26 5.60
N VAL A 134 11.10 -15.29 5.03
CA VAL A 134 9.62 -15.30 5.05
C VAL A 134 9.07 -16.54 4.34
N ILE A 135 9.61 -16.90 3.17
CA ILE A 135 9.22 -18.13 2.44
C ILE A 135 9.50 -19.38 3.30
N ASP A 136 10.64 -19.44 3.97
CA ASP A 136 11.00 -20.58 4.82
C ASP A 136 10.13 -20.65 6.09
N THR A 137 9.64 -19.52 6.60
CA THR A 137 8.58 -19.48 7.63
C THR A 137 7.28 -20.06 7.08
N VAL A 138 6.85 -19.66 5.88
CA VAL A 138 5.59 -20.16 5.27
C VAL A 138 5.60 -21.67 5.04
N LYS A 139 6.75 -22.27 4.72
CA LYS A 139 6.88 -23.73 4.57
C LYS A 139 6.59 -24.53 5.84
N GLN A 140 6.62 -23.89 7.01
CA GLN A 140 6.30 -24.54 8.29
C GLN A 140 4.80 -24.63 8.56
N ILE A 141 4.00 -23.80 7.89
CA ILE A 141 2.56 -23.67 8.07
C ILE A 141 1.85 -24.95 7.66
N LYS A 142 0.89 -25.40 8.47
CA LYS A 142 0.09 -26.61 8.21
C LYS A 142 -1.32 -26.24 7.76
N SER A 143 -1.98 -27.17 7.06
CA SER A 143 -3.34 -26.97 6.51
C SER A 143 -4.40 -26.65 7.57
N LYS A 144 -4.19 -27.06 8.82
CA LYS A 144 -5.07 -26.77 9.96
C LYS A 144 -4.85 -25.40 10.60
N ASP A 145 -3.75 -24.71 10.28
CA ASP A 145 -3.40 -23.44 10.91
C ASP A 145 -4.25 -22.28 10.35
N LEU A 146 -4.09 -21.09 10.92
CA LEU A 146 -4.62 -19.84 10.36
C LEU A 146 -3.46 -18.92 9.99
N VAL A 147 -3.51 -18.29 8.81
CA VAL A 147 -2.62 -17.19 8.45
C VAL A 147 -3.36 -15.88 8.52
N ILE A 148 -2.75 -14.88 9.17
CA ILE A 148 -3.14 -13.48 9.08
C ILE A 148 -2.05 -12.78 8.28
N SER A 149 -2.36 -12.41 7.05
CA SER A 149 -1.43 -11.69 6.18
C SER A 149 -1.58 -10.18 6.36
N LEU A 150 -0.51 -9.45 6.64
CA LEU A 150 -0.54 -8.00 6.86
C LEU A 150 0.14 -7.30 5.70
N ILE A 151 -0.56 -6.38 5.03
CA ILE A 151 -0.05 -5.70 3.84
C ILE A 151 -0.24 -4.20 3.99
N SER A 152 0.80 -3.45 3.65
CA SER A 152 0.67 -2.02 3.41
C SER A 152 1.58 -1.55 2.27
N GLY A 153 1.53 -0.25 2.00
CA GLY A 153 2.44 0.44 1.10
C GLY A 153 3.92 0.10 1.27
N GLY A 154 4.64 0.10 0.15
CA GLY A 154 6.08 -0.22 0.07
C GLY A 154 6.42 -1.71 -0.08
N GLY A 155 5.43 -2.60 -0.03
CA GLY A 155 5.66 -4.05 -0.05
C GLY A 155 6.41 -4.59 -1.27
N SER A 156 6.21 -3.98 -2.46
CA SER A 156 6.84 -4.42 -3.70
C SER A 156 8.37 -4.40 -3.67
N ALA A 157 8.96 -3.45 -2.93
CA ALA A 157 10.41 -3.34 -2.74
C ALA A 157 10.88 -4.19 -1.55
N LEU A 158 10.16 -4.14 -0.42
CA LEU A 158 10.51 -4.86 0.81
C LEU A 158 10.55 -6.38 0.61
N TRP A 159 9.67 -6.91 -0.25
CA TRP A 159 9.66 -8.31 -0.69
C TRP A 159 10.18 -8.45 -2.12
N ALA A 160 11.39 -9.00 -2.26
CA ALA A 160 12.06 -9.25 -3.53
C ALA A 160 12.40 -10.74 -3.64
N SER A 161 11.85 -11.41 -4.65
CA SER A 161 12.19 -12.81 -4.96
C SER A 161 12.11 -12.99 -6.48
N PRO A 162 13.16 -12.60 -7.22
CA PRO A 162 13.19 -12.74 -8.68
C PRO A 162 13.28 -14.22 -9.08
N ILE A 163 12.72 -14.57 -10.25
CA ILE A 163 12.83 -15.91 -10.82
C ILE A 163 14.29 -16.16 -11.25
N ALA A 164 14.91 -17.26 -10.84
CA ALA A 164 16.26 -17.59 -11.29
C ALA A 164 16.29 -17.79 -12.82
N PRO A 165 17.33 -17.29 -13.54
CA PRO A 165 18.58 -16.72 -13.03
C PRO A 165 18.61 -15.19 -12.90
N ILE A 166 17.46 -14.49 -12.86
CA ILE A 166 17.43 -13.02 -12.73
C ILE A 166 18.13 -12.59 -11.44
N SER A 167 19.21 -11.83 -11.58
CA SER A 167 19.98 -11.28 -10.48
C SER A 167 19.33 -10.02 -9.88
N LEU A 168 19.87 -9.53 -8.76
CA LEU A 168 19.47 -8.23 -8.21
C LEU A 168 19.77 -7.08 -9.19
N ASP A 169 20.90 -7.15 -9.88
CA ASP A 169 21.30 -6.11 -10.84
C ASP A 169 20.39 -6.12 -12.06
N ASP A 170 20.00 -7.31 -12.56
CA ASP A 170 18.97 -7.44 -13.58
C ASP A 170 17.64 -6.81 -13.12
N LEU A 171 17.22 -7.07 -11.88
CA LEU A 171 15.98 -6.51 -11.34
C LEU A 171 16.03 -4.98 -11.22
N ARG A 172 17.18 -4.42 -10.82
CA ARG A 172 17.38 -2.96 -10.73
C ARG A 172 17.44 -2.32 -12.11
N ALA A 173 18.13 -2.94 -13.06
CA ALA A 173 18.20 -2.48 -14.45
C ALA A 173 16.82 -2.52 -15.12
N LEU A 174 16.08 -3.61 -14.97
CA LEU A 174 14.69 -3.70 -15.41
C LEU A 174 13.86 -2.56 -14.84
N ASN A 175 13.95 -2.31 -13.53
CA ASN A 175 13.18 -1.25 -12.90
C ASN A 175 13.51 0.14 -13.48
N GLN A 176 14.78 0.42 -13.79
CA GLN A 176 15.18 1.68 -14.42
C GLN A 176 14.58 1.81 -15.82
N VAL A 177 14.60 0.75 -16.63
CA VAL A 177 13.99 0.73 -17.96
C VAL A 177 12.50 1.04 -17.85
N LEU A 178 11.76 0.27 -17.04
CA LEU A 178 10.31 0.43 -16.91
C LEU A 178 9.90 1.84 -16.46
N ILE A 179 10.63 2.45 -15.52
CA ILE A 179 10.35 3.81 -15.04
C ILE A 179 10.67 4.85 -16.12
N ARG A 180 11.80 4.70 -16.83
CA ARG A 180 12.22 5.66 -17.87
C ARG A 180 11.35 5.61 -19.12
N SER A 181 10.69 4.48 -19.39
CA SER A 181 9.80 4.32 -20.54
C SER A 181 8.47 5.09 -20.41
N GLY A 182 8.18 5.72 -19.27
CA GLY A 182 6.91 6.43 -19.07
C GLY A 182 5.71 5.48 -18.92
N MET A 183 5.95 4.24 -18.49
CA MET A 183 4.89 3.27 -18.20
C MET A 183 4.02 3.73 -17.04
N SER A 184 2.72 3.40 -17.11
CA SER A 184 1.86 3.52 -15.94
C SER A 184 2.29 2.53 -14.85
N ILE A 185 2.03 2.86 -13.58
CA ILE A 185 2.35 1.96 -12.46
C ILE A 185 1.68 0.58 -12.60
N HIS A 186 0.50 0.54 -13.23
CA HIS A 186 -0.20 -0.70 -13.55
C HIS A 186 0.61 -1.58 -14.51
N GLU A 187 1.10 -1.01 -15.62
CA GLU A 187 1.93 -1.73 -16.60
C GLU A 187 3.26 -2.18 -15.99
N VAL A 188 3.91 -1.33 -15.21
CA VAL A 188 5.14 -1.67 -14.46
C VAL A 188 4.89 -2.88 -13.55
N ASN A 189 3.75 -2.90 -12.84
CA ASN A 189 3.40 -4.01 -11.96
C ASN A 189 3.12 -5.30 -12.74
N ILE A 190 2.47 -5.24 -13.90
CA ILE A 190 2.28 -6.41 -14.77
C ILE A 190 3.63 -7.08 -15.08
N VAL A 191 4.62 -6.32 -15.56
CA VAL A 191 5.96 -6.87 -15.85
C VAL A 191 6.60 -7.45 -14.58
N ARG A 192 6.55 -6.73 -13.46
CA ARG A 192 7.15 -7.16 -12.18
C ARG A 192 6.54 -8.46 -11.63
N LYS A 193 5.25 -8.72 -11.83
CA LYS A 193 4.58 -9.98 -11.40
C LYS A 193 5.14 -11.19 -12.16
N HIS A 194 5.44 -11.02 -13.44
CA HIS A 194 5.88 -12.10 -14.35
C HIS A 194 7.38 -12.45 -14.24
N VAL A 195 8.15 -11.66 -13.48
CA VAL A 195 9.58 -11.93 -13.20
C VAL A 195 9.85 -12.28 -11.74
N SER A 196 8.80 -12.51 -10.95
CA SER A 196 8.85 -12.73 -9.50
C SER A 196 8.28 -14.10 -9.12
N ASN A 197 8.82 -14.72 -8.07
CA ASN A 197 8.31 -15.96 -7.49
C ASN A 197 7.11 -15.76 -6.54
N ILE A 198 6.85 -14.53 -6.10
CA ILE A 198 5.90 -14.27 -5.00
C ILE A 198 4.81 -13.24 -5.34
N LYS A 199 5.01 -12.45 -6.38
CA LYS A 199 4.05 -11.40 -6.78
C LYS A 199 2.94 -12.02 -7.66
N GLY A 200 1.83 -11.31 -7.83
CA GLY A 200 0.72 -11.75 -8.67
C GLY A 200 0.11 -13.07 -8.21
N GLY A 201 -0.20 -13.17 -6.92
CA GLY A 201 -0.86 -14.32 -6.31
C GLY A 201 0.02 -15.54 -6.09
N LYS A 202 1.27 -15.55 -6.59
CA LYS A 202 2.18 -16.69 -6.45
C LYS A 202 2.50 -17.01 -4.98
N PHE A 203 2.50 -16.02 -4.08
CA PHE A 203 2.73 -16.28 -2.66
C PHE A 203 1.60 -17.10 -2.02
N THR A 204 0.34 -16.91 -2.46
CA THR A 204 -0.80 -17.71 -2.01
C THR A 204 -0.59 -19.20 -2.23
N LYS A 205 0.07 -19.61 -3.32
CA LYS A 205 0.32 -21.04 -3.63
C LYS A 205 1.09 -21.76 -2.53
N MET A 206 1.85 -21.02 -1.71
CA MET A 206 2.65 -21.59 -0.61
C MET A 206 1.87 -21.71 0.72
N ILE A 207 0.65 -21.18 0.81
CA ILE A 207 -0.15 -21.19 2.05
C ILE A 207 -1.21 -22.30 1.96
N PRO A 208 -1.11 -23.37 2.77
CA PRO A 208 -2.00 -24.54 2.65
C PRO A 208 -3.36 -24.38 3.35
N CYS A 209 -3.55 -23.32 4.13
CA CYS A 209 -4.68 -23.11 5.03
C CYS A 209 -5.44 -21.81 4.72
N VAL A 210 -6.39 -21.44 5.59
CA VAL A 210 -7.11 -20.16 5.50
C VAL A 210 -6.13 -19.01 5.70
N ASN A 211 -6.23 -17.98 4.86
CA ASN A 211 -5.47 -16.75 4.93
C ASN A 211 -6.40 -15.54 4.99
N LEU A 212 -6.31 -14.77 6.08
CA LEU A 212 -7.04 -13.53 6.28
C LEU A 212 -6.06 -12.36 6.05
N SER A 213 -6.10 -11.77 4.87
CA SER A 213 -5.26 -10.63 4.50
C SER A 213 -5.87 -9.33 4.97
N LEU A 214 -5.18 -8.60 5.84
CA LEU A 214 -5.52 -7.27 6.33
C LEU A 214 -4.65 -6.23 5.62
N ILE A 215 -5.29 -5.27 4.96
CA ILE A 215 -4.64 -4.40 3.97
C ILE A 215 -4.85 -2.93 4.32
N ILE A 216 -3.77 -2.15 4.35
CA ILE A 216 -3.83 -0.68 4.31
C ILE A 216 -3.34 -0.24 2.93
N SER A 217 -4.26 0.33 2.15
CA SER A 217 -4.00 0.76 0.78
C SER A 217 -3.36 2.15 0.74
N ASP A 218 -2.25 2.24 0.00
CA ASP A 218 -1.65 3.49 -0.45
C ASP A 218 -1.83 3.70 -1.97
N VAL A 219 -2.72 2.92 -2.61
CA VAL A 219 -2.97 2.95 -4.05
C VAL A 219 -4.29 3.65 -4.34
N ILE A 220 -4.28 4.59 -5.29
CA ILE A 220 -5.49 5.26 -5.77
C ILE A 220 -6.53 4.23 -6.23
N GLY A 221 -7.78 4.38 -5.77
CA GLY A 221 -8.89 3.48 -6.07
C GLY A 221 -8.83 2.12 -5.37
N ASP A 222 -7.93 1.93 -4.40
CA ASP A 222 -7.83 0.72 -3.57
C ASP A 222 -7.66 -0.59 -4.36
N ASN A 223 -7.02 -0.53 -5.53
CA ASN A 223 -6.79 -1.72 -6.35
C ASN A 223 -5.82 -2.70 -5.67
N ILE A 224 -6.38 -3.74 -5.07
CA ILE A 224 -5.66 -4.78 -4.31
C ILE A 224 -4.60 -5.50 -5.17
N GLU A 225 -4.80 -5.65 -6.48
CA GLU A 225 -3.81 -6.26 -7.39
C GLU A 225 -2.50 -5.49 -7.45
N SER A 226 -2.55 -4.19 -7.17
CA SER A 226 -1.40 -3.29 -7.24
C SER A 226 -0.68 -3.15 -5.91
N ILE A 227 -1.40 -3.29 -4.78
CA ILE A 227 -0.82 -3.15 -3.43
C ILE A 227 0.19 -4.27 -3.20
N ALA A 228 1.44 -3.89 -2.92
CA ALA A 228 2.58 -4.81 -2.83
C ALA A 228 2.77 -5.74 -4.05
N SER A 229 2.22 -5.35 -5.22
CA SER A 229 2.12 -6.19 -6.42
C SER A 229 1.32 -7.49 -6.23
N GLY A 230 0.31 -7.43 -5.36
CA GLY A 230 -0.74 -8.45 -5.20
C GLY A 230 -0.24 -9.85 -4.85
N PRO A 231 0.61 -10.07 -3.83
CA PRO A 231 1.14 -11.40 -3.51
C PRO A 231 0.05 -12.42 -3.12
N PHE A 232 -1.08 -11.93 -2.60
CA PHE A 232 -2.22 -12.75 -2.14
C PHE A 232 -3.47 -12.62 -3.01
N PHE A 233 -3.35 -12.04 -4.20
CA PHE A 233 -4.49 -11.73 -5.05
C PHE A 233 -4.27 -12.26 -6.48
N PRO A 234 -5.32 -12.75 -7.18
CA PRO A 234 -5.19 -13.23 -8.55
C PRO A 234 -4.64 -12.15 -9.48
N ASP A 235 -3.86 -12.57 -10.47
CA ASP A 235 -3.34 -11.66 -11.48
C ASP A 235 -4.06 -11.88 -12.80
N SER A 236 -4.84 -10.88 -13.21
CA SER A 236 -5.61 -10.92 -14.47
C SER A 236 -4.72 -10.85 -15.72
N SER A 237 -3.50 -10.33 -15.58
CA SER A 237 -2.55 -10.19 -16.69
C SER A 237 -1.79 -11.49 -17.02
N THR A 238 -1.21 -11.57 -18.20
CA THR A 238 -0.47 -12.74 -18.68
C THR A 238 0.90 -12.37 -19.26
N TYR A 239 1.74 -13.36 -19.55
CA TYR A 239 2.96 -13.13 -20.32
C TYR A 239 2.67 -12.46 -21.68
N LEU A 240 1.50 -12.74 -22.30
CA LEU A 240 1.07 -12.03 -23.50
C LEU A 240 0.75 -10.55 -23.21
N SER A 241 0.14 -10.24 -22.06
CA SER A 241 -0.01 -8.84 -21.62
C SER A 241 1.34 -8.15 -21.47
N VAL A 242 2.34 -8.84 -20.90
CA VAL A 242 3.72 -8.31 -20.79
C VAL A 242 4.30 -8.03 -22.17
N GLN A 243 4.19 -8.97 -23.11
CA GLN A 243 4.68 -8.78 -24.47
C GLN A 243 4.07 -7.53 -25.13
N ARG A 244 2.75 -7.37 -25.06
CA ARG A 244 2.04 -6.20 -25.62
C ARG A 244 2.49 -4.88 -24.99
N ILE A 245 2.79 -4.89 -23.69
CA ILE A 245 3.34 -3.71 -23.00
C ILE A 245 4.73 -3.40 -23.53
N LEU A 246 5.62 -4.40 -23.65
CA LEU A 246 6.97 -4.17 -24.16
C LEU A 246 6.95 -3.64 -25.60
N GLU A 247 6.08 -4.18 -26.46
CA GLU A 247 5.86 -3.71 -27.84
C GLU A 247 5.34 -2.27 -27.88
N LYS A 248 4.34 -1.93 -27.05
CA LYS A 248 3.79 -0.56 -26.95
C LYS A 248 4.87 0.49 -26.67
N TYR A 249 5.88 0.15 -25.88
CA TYR A 249 6.98 1.05 -25.50
C TYR A 249 8.25 0.83 -26.32
N ASN A 250 8.19 0.05 -27.41
CA ASN A 250 9.33 -0.31 -28.26
C ASN A 250 10.52 -0.91 -27.48
N LEU A 251 10.25 -1.62 -26.39
CA LEU A 251 11.26 -2.29 -25.58
C LEU A 251 11.54 -3.68 -26.15
N GLN A 252 12.63 -3.78 -26.91
CA GLN A 252 13.07 -5.03 -27.53
C GLN A 252 14.13 -5.72 -26.67
N ASN A 253 14.72 -6.82 -27.17
CA ASN A 253 15.69 -7.65 -26.44
C ASN A 253 16.84 -6.81 -25.84
N GLU A 254 17.44 -5.93 -26.64
CA GLU A 254 18.56 -5.08 -26.21
C GLU A 254 18.17 -4.03 -25.15
N SER A 255 16.87 -3.75 -25.01
CA SER A 255 16.34 -2.79 -24.03
C SER A 255 16.18 -3.39 -22.64
N LEU A 256 16.28 -4.72 -22.49
CA LEU A 256 16.05 -5.43 -21.23
C LEU A 256 17.29 -6.25 -20.83
N PRO A 257 17.48 -6.51 -19.53
CA PRO A 257 18.49 -7.48 -19.09
C PRO A 257 18.21 -8.86 -19.70
N SER A 258 19.25 -9.53 -20.20
CA SER A 258 19.12 -10.77 -20.97
C SER A 258 18.39 -11.88 -20.20
N HIS A 259 18.66 -12.03 -18.91
CA HIS A 259 17.96 -13.00 -18.05
C HIS A 259 16.46 -12.70 -17.95
N VAL A 260 16.09 -11.42 -17.85
CA VAL A 260 14.68 -10.99 -17.80
C VAL A 260 13.99 -11.30 -19.13
N TYR A 261 14.58 -10.89 -20.25
CA TYR A 261 14.03 -11.15 -21.57
C TYR A 261 13.80 -12.65 -21.80
N ASN A 262 14.79 -13.48 -21.42
CA ASN A 262 14.70 -14.93 -21.53
C ASN A 262 13.55 -15.52 -20.69
N ILE A 263 13.37 -15.07 -19.44
CA ILE A 263 12.25 -15.51 -18.59
C ILE A 263 10.91 -15.16 -19.23
N LEU A 264 10.76 -13.93 -19.73
CA LEU A 264 9.51 -13.50 -20.38
C LEU A 264 9.22 -14.30 -21.66
N ARG A 265 10.24 -14.59 -22.46
CA ARG A 265 10.14 -15.45 -23.65
C ARG A 265 9.74 -16.89 -23.30
N LYS A 266 10.32 -17.46 -22.24
CA LYS A 266 9.96 -18.79 -21.76
C LYS A 266 8.51 -18.84 -21.25
N GLY A 267 8.08 -17.81 -20.52
CA GLY A 267 6.69 -17.66 -20.11
C GLY A 267 5.70 -17.61 -21.28
N LEU A 268 6.02 -16.85 -22.34
CA LEU A 268 5.22 -16.82 -23.57
C LEU A 268 5.10 -18.17 -24.27
N LYS A 269 6.13 -19.01 -24.18
CA LYS A 269 6.13 -20.37 -24.73
C LYS A 269 5.44 -21.40 -23.83
N GLY A 270 4.99 -21.00 -22.64
CA GLY A 270 4.41 -21.90 -21.64
C GLY A 270 5.43 -22.75 -20.88
N GLU A 271 6.73 -22.47 -21.00
CA GLU A 271 7.78 -23.18 -20.28
C GLU A 271 7.87 -22.78 -18.80
N ILE A 272 7.35 -21.59 -18.46
CA ILE A 272 7.19 -21.11 -17.09
C ILE A 272 5.71 -20.89 -16.84
N GLU A 273 5.22 -21.41 -15.71
CA GLU A 273 3.83 -21.26 -15.32
C GLU A 273 3.41 -19.79 -15.23
N GLU A 274 2.17 -19.53 -15.61
CA GLU A 274 1.53 -18.24 -15.49
C GLU A 274 1.30 -17.84 -14.01
N THR A 275 1.12 -16.55 -13.75
CA THR A 275 0.60 -16.06 -12.47
C THR A 275 -0.81 -16.64 -12.23
N PRO A 276 -1.14 -17.08 -11.00
CA PRO A 276 -2.45 -17.67 -10.74
C PRO A 276 -3.61 -16.70 -10.99
N LYS A 277 -4.68 -17.24 -11.58
CA LYS A 277 -5.88 -16.55 -12.04
C LYS A 277 -7.02 -16.67 -11.03
N LYS A 278 -8.04 -15.83 -11.21
CA LYS A 278 -9.18 -15.72 -10.29
C LYS A 278 -9.86 -17.06 -9.96
N ASN A 279 -9.89 -17.99 -10.92
CA ASN A 279 -10.56 -19.28 -10.78
C ASN A 279 -9.65 -20.38 -10.21
N ASP A 280 -8.39 -20.09 -9.90
CA ASP A 280 -7.50 -21.08 -9.29
C ASP A 280 -7.91 -21.37 -7.85
N ALA A 281 -7.96 -22.66 -7.51
CA ALA A 281 -8.43 -23.15 -6.21
C ALA A 281 -7.65 -22.60 -5.01
N VAL A 282 -6.43 -22.09 -5.22
CA VAL A 282 -5.59 -21.48 -4.18
C VAL A 282 -6.26 -20.25 -3.55
N PHE A 283 -7.14 -19.55 -4.28
CA PHE A 283 -7.84 -18.37 -3.76
C PHE A 283 -9.10 -18.70 -2.96
N ASN A 284 -9.60 -19.94 -2.96
CA ASN A 284 -10.77 -20.35 -2.19
C ASN A 284 -10.57 -20.20 -0.67
N LYS A 285 -9.31 -20.14 -0.22
CA LYS A 285 -8.91 -20.01 1.18
C LYS A 285 -8.40 -18.61 1.54
N VAL A 286 -8.39 -17.67 0.60
CA VAL A 286 -7.86 -16.32 0.84
C VAL A 286 -9.00 -15.32 0.92
N HIS A 287 -9.01 -14.55 2.00
CA HIS A 287 -9.97 -13.49 2.23
C HIS A 287 -9.22 -12.17 2.41
N ASN A 288 -9.51 -11.19 1.55
CA ASN A 288 -8.82 -9.90 1.54
C ASN A 288 -9.70 -8.78 2.12
N TYR A 289 -9.17 -8.06 3.10
CA TYR A 289 -9.86 -6.99 3.82
C TYR A 289 -9.07 -5.69 3.75
N VAL A 290 -9.53 -4.74 2.95
CA VAL A 290 -8.99 -3.36 2.94
C VAL A 290 -9.50 -2.63 4.18
N LEU A 291 -8.64 -2.53 5.19
CA LEU A 291 -8.97 -1.95 6.48
C LEU A 291 -8.78 -0.43 6.51
N GLY A 292 -7.80 0.09 5.77
CA GLY A 292 -7.47 1.52 5.69
C GLY A 292 -7.21 1.98 4.26
N SER A 293 -7.65 3.19 3.91
CA SER A 293 -7.38 3.84 2.62
C SER A 293 -7.57 5.36 2.68
N ASN A 294 -7.19 6.07 1.61
CA ASN A 294 -7.41 7.52 1.49
C ASN A 294 -8.90 7.87 1.64
N LYS A 295 -9.79 7.08 1.05
CA LYS A 295 -11.24 7.23 1.20
C LYS A 295 -11.70 7.22 2.67
N ILE A 296 -11.12 6.35 3.50
CA ILE A 296 -11.46 6.27 4.93
C ILE A 296 -10.98 7.53 5.67
N ALA A 297 -9.76 8.01 5.38
CA ALA A 297 -9.25 9.25 5.96
C ALA A 297 -10.10 10.47 5.57
N ARG A 298 -10.46 10.61 4.29
CA ARG A 298 -11.32 11.71 3.81
C ARG A 298 -12.72 11.65 4.42
N LYS A 299 -13.31 10.47 4.51
CA LYS A 299 -14.61 10.28 5.14
C LYS A 299 -14.59 10.71 6.62
N ALA A 300 -13.57 10.32 7.38
CA ALA A 300 -13.44 10.72 8.78
C ALA A 300 -13.30 12.25 8.93
N ILE A 301 -12.56 12.90 8.03
CA ILE A 301 -12.46 14.36 7.98
C ILE A 301 -13.83 14.99 7.70
N SER A 302 -14.55 14.50 6.69
CA SER A 302 -15.87 15.01 6.32
C SER A 302 -16.89 14.85 7.45
N GLU A 303 -16.94 13.69 8.09
CA GLU A 303 -17.83 13.42 9.23
C GLU A 303 -17.52 14.33 10.42
N ARG A 304 -16.23 14.55 10.73
CA ARG A 304 -15.82 15.46 11.79
C ARG A 304 -16.19 16.91 11.48
N ALA A 305 -16.01 17.37 10.25
CA ALA A 305 -16.38 18.71 9.84
C ALA A 305 -17.89 18.95 9.88
N LYS A 306 -18.69 17.98 9.40
CA LYS A 306 -20.16 18.01 9.51
C LYS A 306 -20.63 18.08 10.96
N GLY A 307 -19.99 17.32 11.86
CA GLY A 307 -20.25 17.39 13.30
C GLY A 307 -19.92 18.74 13.95
N LEU A 308 -19.14 19.59 13.27
CA LEU A 308 -18.86 20.98 13.67
C LEU A 308 -19.77 22.00 12.97
N GLY A 309 -20.76 21.53 12.19
CA GLY A 309 -21.67 22.39 11.43
C GLY A 309 -21.06 22.96 10.14
N ILE A 310 -19.98 22.37 9.63
CA ILE A 310 -19.27 22.85 8.44
C ILE A 310 -19.67 22.02 7.24
N ASN A 311 -20.12 22.68 6.17
CA ASN A 311 -20.44 22.03 4.91
C ASN A 311 -19.16 21.50 4.25
N THR A 312 -19.23 20.32 3.63
CA THR A 312 -18.06 19.67 3.03
C THR A 312 -18.28 19.36 1.57
N ILE A 313 -17.34 19.74 0.72
CA ILE A 313 -17.24 19.28 -0.66
C ILE A 313 -16.10 18.26 -0.69
N ASP A 314 -16.45 16.98 -0.73
CA ASP A 314 -15.48 15.89 -0.86
C ASP A 314 -15.37 15.47 -2.32
N LYS A 315 -14.29 15.88 -2.97
CA LYS A 315 -14.01 15.47 -4.34
C LYS A 315 -13.29 14.14 -4.31
N GLU A 316 -13.73 13.22 -5.17
CA GLU A 316 -13.08 11.93 -5.34
C GLU A 316 -11.59 12.07 -5.64
N GLU A 317 -10.85 10.96 -5.54
CA GLU A 317 -9.40 10.98 -5.63
C GLU A 317 -8.93 11.67 -6.93
N LEU A 318 -8.08 12.68 -6.78
CA LEU A 318 -7.49 13.42 -7.88
C LEU A 318 -6.67 12.43 -8.73
N VAL A 319 -7.26 12.05 -9.87
CA VAL A 319 -6.63 11.16 -10.86
C VAL A 319 -5.60 11.92 -11.70
N GLU A 320 -5.72 13.25 -11.75
CA GLU A 320 -4.78 14.11 -12.45
C GLU A 320 -3.38 13.97 -11.86
N LYS A 321 -2.39 13.90 -12.74
CA LYS A 321 -1.06 13.48 -12.36
C LYS A 321 -0.20 14.70 -12.02
N ASN A 322 -0.31 15.82 -12.72
CA ASN A 322 0.61 16.94 -12.47
C ASN A 322 0.24 17.71 -11.18
N ALA A 323 1.12 17.68 -10.19
CA ALA A 323 0.95 18.35 -8.89
C ALA A 323 0.68 19.86 -9.01
N ARG A 324 1.43 20.57 -9.86
CA ARG A 324 1.29 22.02 -10.03
C ARG A 324 -0.05 22.38 -10.66
N TYR A 325 -0.45 21.64 -11.69
CA TYR A 325 -1.75 21.83 -12.34
C TYR A 325 -2.92 21.55 -11.37
N ILE A 326 -2.81 20.54 -10.51
CA ILE A 326 -3.80 20.30 -9.45
C ILE A 326 -3.95 21.54 -8.56
N GLY A 327 -2.84 22.16 -8.14
CA GLY A 327 -2.87 23.39 -7.34
C GLY A 327 -3.68 24.50 -8.00
N LYS A 328 -3.39 24.81 -9.27
CA LYS A 328 -4.10 25.82 -10.06
C LYS A 328 -5.59 25.51 -10.17
N LYS A 329 -5.93 24.25 -10.46
CA LYS A 329 -7.32 23.79 -10.54
C LYS A 329 -8.06 23.98 -9.21
N LEU A 330 -7.44 23.61 -8.09
CA LEU A 330 -8.02 23.80 -6.75
C LEU A 330 -8.30 25.28 -6.45
N PHE A 331 -7.42 26.19 -6.90
CA PHE A 331 -7.64 27.62 -6.74
C PHE A 331 -8.84 28.11 -7.57
N LEU A 332 -8.91 27.76 -8.85
CA LEU A 332 -10.03 28.13 -9.72
C LEU A 332 -11.36 27.62 -9.17
N GLU A 333 -11.43 26.35 -8.77
CA GLU A 333 -12.63 25.78 -8.13
C GLU A 333 -12.98 26.50 -6.83
N SER A 334 -11.99 26.88 -6.02
CA SER A 334 -12.25 27.64 -4.78
C SER A 334 -12.84 29.02 -5.06
N LYS A 335 -12.43 29.70 -6.14
CA LYS A 335 -13.01 30.97 -6.57
C LYS A 335 -14.46 30.82 -7.00
N GLU A 336 -14.78 29.78 -7.77
CA GLU A 336 -16.15 29.47 -8.20
C GLU A 336 -17.05 29.21 -6.98
N ILE A 337 -16.61 28.37 -6.04
CA ILE A 337 -17.36 28.08 -4.82
C ILE A 337 -17.63 29.35 -4.01
N LEU A 338 -16.64 30.23 -3.86
CA LEU A 338 -16.80 31.48 -3.10
C LEU A 338 -17.74 32.49 -3.76
N GLN A 339 -18.07 32.34 -5.05
CA GLN A 339 -19.07 33.18 -5.73
C GLN A 339 -20.50 32.69 -5.46
N GLU A 340 -20.70 31.39 -5.31
CA GLU A 340 -22.01 30.76 -5.12
C GLU A 340 -22.40 30.63 -3.64
N GLU A 341 -21.41 30.47 -2.77
CA GLU A 341 -21.60 30.10 -1.38
C GLU A 341 -21.10 31.19 -0.42
N SER A 342 -21.98 31.60 0.49
CA SER A 342 -21.67 32.62 1.52
C SER A 342 -21.31 32.00 2.88
N SER A 343 -21.26 30.66 2.96
CA SER A 343 -20.96 29.90 4.18
C SER A 343 -19.53 29.31 4.17
N VAL A 344 -19.02 28.93 5.35
CA VAL A 344 -17.73 28.25 5.46
C VAL A 344 -17.85 26.84 4.89
N ILE A 345 -17.06 26.55 3.86
CA ILE A 345 -17.01 25.24 3.21
C ILE A 345 -15.62 24.63 3.40
N LEU A 346 -15.60 23.36 3.81
CA LEU A 346 -14.40 22.53 3.77
C LEU A 346 -14.33 21.79 2.44
N TYR A 347 -13.34 22.14 1.63
CA TYR A 347 -13.00 21.40 0.42
C TYR A 347 -12.00 20.29 0.77
N ILE A 348 -12.34 19.04 0.44
CA ILE A 348 -11.51 17.86 0.70
C ILE A 348 -11.14 17.24 -0.64
N SER A 349 -9.84 17.00 -0.83
CA SER A 349 -9.32 16.20 -1.93
C SER A 349 -8.24 15.24 -1.43
N GLY A 350 -8.09 14.11 -2.11
CA GLY A 350 -7.07 13.11 -1.84
C GLY A 350 -6.53 12.55 -3.15
N GLY A 351 -5.34 11.94 -3.13
CA GLY A 351 -4.73 11.39 -4.33
C GLY A 351 -3.22 11.28 -4.20
N GLU A 352 -2.55 10.92 -5.30
CA GLU A 352 -1.11 10.78 -5.35
C GLU A 352 -0.54 11.56 -6.55
N PRO A 353 -0.45 12.90 -6.46
CA PRO A 353 0.10 13.71 -7.53
C PRO A 353 1.58 13.35 -7.79
N ILE A 354 2.00 13.49 -9.04
CA ILE A 354 3.36 13.32 -9.51
C ILE A 354 4.01 14.67 -9.84
N ILE A 355 5.33 14.70 -9.76
CA ILE A 355 6.15 15.84 -10.20
C ILE A 355 7.11 15.34 -11.29
N HIS A 356 7.22 16.11 -12.36
CA HIS A 356 8.34 15.99 -13.28
C HIS A 356 9.49 16.84 -12.75
N VAL A 357 10.52 16.20 -12.22
CA VAL A 357 11.68 16.91 -11.66
C VAL A 357 12.55 17.43 -12.81
N LEU A 358 12.54 18.75 -13.01
CA LEU A 358 13.30 19.43 -14.07
C LEU A 358 14.57 20.14 -13.56
N GLY A 359 14.74 20.25 -12.24
CA GLY A 359 15.83 21.01 -11.62
C GLY A 359 16.36 20.37 -10.33
N SER A 360 17.21 21.11 -9.61
CA SER A 360 17.91 20.66 -8.40
C SER A 360 17.34 21.20 -7.09
N GLY A 361 16.16 21.82 -7.12
CA GLY A 361 15.49 22.35 -5.93
C GLY A 361 15.06 21.25 -4.94
N ILE A 362 14.72 21.66 -3.71
CA ILE A 362 14.22 20.78 -2.66
C ILE A 362 12.71 21.00 -2.52
N GLY A 363 11.94 19.93 -2.58
CA GLY A 363 10.49 20.00 -2.44
C GLY A 363 9.81 18.63 -2.48
N GLY A 364 8.50 18.62 -2.66
CA GLY A 364 7.70 17.40 -2.78
C GLY A 364 6.30 17.66 -3.33
N ARG A 365 5.61 16.59 -3.70
CA ARG A 365 4.32 16.66 -4.44
C ARG A 365 3.27 17.56 -3.80
N ASN A 366 3.10 17.50 -2.48
CA ASN A 366 2.12 18.33 -1.79
C ASN A 366 2.55 19.80 -1.72
N GLN A 367 3.87 20.08 -1.63
CA GLN A 367 4.39 21.44 -1.70
C GLN A 367 4.23 22.02 -3.10
N GLU A 368 4.40 21.21 -4.15
CA GLU A 368 4.17 21.61 -5.53
C GLU A 368 2.70 21.92 -5.81
N VAL A 369 1.76 21.18 -5.20
CA VAL A 369 0.32 21.52 -5.22
C VAL A 369 0.08 22.90 -4.60
N VAL A 370 0.65 23.16 -3.41
CA VAL A 370 0.53 24.48 -2.78
C VAL A 370 1.18 25.56 -3.64
N GLY A 371 2.34 25.29 -4.24
CA GLY A 371 3.01 26.21 -5.16
C GLY A 371 2.14 26.56 -6.36
N GLY A 372 1.52 25.56 -7.00
CA GLY A 372 0.58 25.79 -8.10
C GLY A 372 -0.67 26.57 -7.69
N PHE A 373 -1.17 26.38 -6.47
CA PHE A 373 -2.30 27.15 -5.94
C PHE A 373 -1.94 28.63 -5.73
N LEU A 374 -0.71 28.93 -5.29
CA LEU A 374 -0.23 30.29 -5.02
C LEU A 374 0.20 31.08 -6.27
N GLU A 375 0.32 30.43 -7.42
CA GLU A 375 0.63 31.09 -8.70
C GLU A 375 -0.57 31.83 -9.32
N GLU A 376 -1.78 31.47 -8.89
CA GLU A 376 -3.05 32.04 -9.38
C GLU A 376 -3.60 33.08 -8.39
#